data_AF-A0A930QNH2-F1
#
_entry.id   AF-A0A930QNH2-F1
#
_cell.length_a   1.000
_cell.length_b   1.000
_cell.length_c   1.000
_cell.angle_alpha   90.00
_cell.angle_beta   90.00
_cell.angle_gamma   90.00
#
_symmetry.space_group_name_H-M   'P 1'
#
loop_
_entity.id
_entity.type
_entity.pdbx_description
1 polymer ?
#
loop_
_entity_poly.entity_id
_entity_poly.type
_entity_poly.pdbx_seq_one_letter_code
_entity_poly.pdbx_strand_id
1 'polypeptide(L)'
;MKRSRGQRTLGALIAAGLALGGASAHAETVTEDHHTIAVTSNKTNVYGGRILVQEAQEGFGTYRANGNSITVSAQGSQEGQLYAATIEQRAAQTGTTFTAEANGNTVTVNGGSVNGATAARIELTTNAIGTATATADNNDVIGTGGRYTWITQGGTSMVTAANTAATATATNNDISIANGTLGEGFSADGGSARAIINYWGRADAAANNNTVTLRNN
;
A
#
# COMPACT_ATOMS: atom_id res chain seq x y z
N MET A 1 -34.38 -2.59 -26.50
CA MET A 1 -33.81 -2.41 -25.15
C MET A 1 -32.32 -2.74 -25.18
N LYS A 2 -31.44 -1.73 -25.10
CA LYS A 2 -29.97 -1.92 -25.07
C LYS A 2 -29.52 -2.07 -23.61
N ARG A 3 -28.92 -3.20 -23.25
CA ARG A 3 -28.34 -3.44 -21.91
C ARG A 3 -26.94 -2.83 -21.88
N SER A 4 -26.78 -1.77 -21.09
CA SER A 4 -25.48 -1.19 -20.74
C SER A 4 -24.66 -2.22 -19.97
N ARG A 5 -23.51 -2.64 -20.51
CA ARG A 5 -22.52 -3.44 -19.79
C ARG A 5 -21.64 -2.48 -19.01
N GLY A 6 -21.67 -2.59 -17.68
CA GLY A 6 -20.86 -1.78 -16.78
C GLY A 6 -19.38 -1.80 -17.17
N GLN A 7 -18.78 -0.61 -17.24
CA GLN A 7 -17.34 -0.44 -17.35
C GLN A 7 -16.68 -1.14 -16.17
N ARG A 8 -15.96 -2.22 -16.45
CA ARG A 8 -14.96 -2.80 -15.56
C ARG A 8 -13.73 -1.91 -15.66
N THR A 9 -13.45 -1.12 -14.62
CA THR A 9 -12.14 -0.49 -14.45
C THR A 9 -11.09 -1.59 -14.35
N LEU A 10 -10.30 -1.73 -15.42
CA LEU A 10 -9.20 -2.68 -15.55
C LEU A 10 -8.03 -2.16 -14.71
N GLY A 11 -7.78 -2.74 -13.53
CA GLY A 11 -6.46 -2.70 -12.92
C GLY A 11 -5.56 -3.69 -13.67
N ALA A 12 -4.38 -3.25 -14.10
CA ALA A 12 -3.44 -4.12 -14.80
C ALA A 12 -3.03 -5.29 -13.88
N LEU A 13 -3.19 -6.53 -14.36
CA LEU A 13 -2.58 -7.72 -13.78
C LEU A 13 -1.36 -8.05 -14.64
N ILE A 14 -0.19 -7.55 -14.26
CA ILE A 14 1.07 -7.99 -14.88
C ILE A 14 1.45 -9.31 -14.20
N ALA A 15 1.29 -10.42 -14.92
CA ALA A 15 1.91 -11.69 -14.56
C ALA A 15 3.37 -11.63 -15.02
N ALA A 16 4.32 -11.54 -14.08
CA ALA A 16 5.74 -11.69 -14.38
C ALA A 16 6.00 -13.11 -14.95
N GLY A 17 6.76 -13.18 -16.03
CA GLY A 17 6.87 -14.34 -16.93
C GLY A 17 7.68 -15.52 -16.39
N LEU A 18 7.35 -16.71 -16.90
CA LEU A 18 8.16 -17.91 -16.83
C LEU A 18 9.35 -17.77 -17.82
N ALA A 19 10.58 -17.64 -17.32
CA ALA A 19 11.80 -17.71 -18.14
C ALA A 19 12.44 -19.10 -17.99
N LEU A 20 12.52 -19.85 -19.10
CA LEU A 20 13.32 -21.06 -19.22
C LEU A 20 14.64 -20.70 -19.89
N GLY A 21 15.71 -20.61 -19.10
CA GLY A 21 17.10 -20.79 -19.53
C GLY A 21 17.86 -19.55 -20.02
N GLY A 22 19.01 -19.31 -19.38
CA GLY A 22 20.15 -18.60 -19.97
C GLY A 22 20.40 -17.19 -19.43
N ALA A 23 21.26 -17.09 -18.39
CA ALA A 23 21.95 -15.88 -17.93
C ALA A 23 21.11 -14.58 -17.90
N SER A 24 20.19 -14.47 -16.94
CA SER A 24 19.29 -13.32 -16.81
C SER A 24 19.75 -12.36 -15.73
N ALA A 25 20.04 -11.11 -16.12
CA ALA A 25 20.08 -9.96 -15.23
C ALA A 25 19.06 -8.95 -15.77
N HIS A 26 17.77 -9.27 -15.64
CA HIS A 26 16.69 -8.35 -15.98
C HIS A 26 16.28 -7.59 -14.70
N ALA A 27 16.48 -6.28 -14.68
CA ALA A 27 15.94 -5.42 -13.61
C ALA A 27 14.49 -5.09 -13.95
N GLU A 28 13.54 -5.50 -13.11
CA GLU A 28 12.13 -5.17 -13.28
C GLU A 28 11.79 -3.94 -12.41
N THR A 29 11.54 -2.80 -13.05
CA THR A 29 10.90 -1.66 -12.40
C THR A 29 9.42 -1.67 -12.73
N VAL A 30 8.57 -1.81 -11.72
CA VAL A 30 7.11 -1.69 -11.84
C VAL A 30 6.68 -0.40 -11.16
N THR A 31 5.88 0.41 -11.83
CA THR A 31 5.48 1.74 -11.37
C THR A 31 3.97 1.93 -11.54
N GLU A 32 3.31 2.30 -10.44
CA GLU A 32 1.87 2.60 -10.35
C GLU A 32 1.70 3.93 -9.60
N ASP A 33 2.26 4.99 -10.19
CA ASP A 33 2.37 6.32 -9.58
C ASP A 33 1.28 7.29 -10.10
N HIS A 34 0.90 8.27 -9.29
CA HIS A 34 0.08 9.44 -9.65
C HIS A 34 -1.35 9.14 -10.15
N HIS A 35 -1.95 8.04 -9.72
CA HIS A 35 -3.36 7.78 -10.00
C HIS A 35 -4.28 8.63 -9.13
N THR A 36 -5.39 9.10 -9.69
CA THR A 36 -6.43 9.85 -8.97
C THR A 36 -7.77 9.17 -9.14
N ILE A 37 -8.45 8.88 -8.03
CA ILE A 37 -9.75 8.17 -8.02
C ILE A 37 -10.78 8.95 -7.22
N ALA A 38 -11.98 9.09 -7.77
CA ALA A 38 -13.14 9.63 -7.07
C ALA A 38 -14.16 8.52 -6.76
N VAL A 39 -14.48 8.34 -5.49
CA VAL A 39 -15.51 7.42 -4.99
C VAL A 39 -16.77 8.24 -4.69
N THR A 40 -17.71 8.24 -5.63
CA THR A 40 -18.95 9.04 -5.57
C THR A 40 -20.22 8.20 -5.34
N SER A 41 -20.05 6.88 -5.22
CA SER A 41 -21.10 5.89 -4.96
C SER A 41 -20.46 4.67 -4.28
N ASN A 42 -21.28 3.68 -3.95
CA ASN A 42 -20.85 2.49 -3.24
C ASN A 42 -19.80 1.67 -4.03
N LYS A 43 -18.69 1.32 -3.38
CA LYS A 43 -17.63 0.46 -3.90
C LYS A 43 -17.26 -0.59 -2.87
N THR A 44 -16.91 -1.79 -3.32
CA THR A 44 -16.36 -2.81 -2.41
C THR A 44 -14.88 -2.55 -2.18
N ASN A 45 -14.05 -2.61 -3.23
CA ASN A 45 -12.61 -2.38 -3.15
C ASN A 45 -12.19 -1.20 -4.02
N VAL A 46 -11.24 -0.39 -3.54
CA VAL A 46 -10.68 0.76 -4.24
C VAL A 46 -9.17 0.77 -4.06
N TYR A 47 -8.45 0.85 -5.18
CA TYR A 47 -6.99 0.87 -5.22
C TYR A 47 -6.53 2.01 -6.12
N GLY A 48 -5.69 2.93 -5.61
CA GLY A 48 -5.02 3.94 -6.42
C GLY A 48 -3.92 3.32 -7.27
N GLY A 49 -2.77 3.04 -6.66
CA GLY A 49 -1.71 2.21 -7.22
C GLY A 49 -1.69 0.81 -6.60
N ARG A 50 -1.63 -0.25 -7.42
CA ARG A 50 -1.59 -1.64 -6.93
C ARG A 50 -0.56 -2.48 -7.67
N ILE A 51 0.50 -2.84 -6.97
CA ILE A 51 1.50 -3.80 -7.43
C ILE A 51 1.33 -5.10 -6.64
N LEU A 52 1.07 -6.21 -7.35
CA LEU A 52 1.04 -7.55 -6.78
C LEU A 52 2.00 -8.44 -7.56
N VAL A 53 3.07 -8.88 -6.90
CA VAL A 53 4.07 -9.80 -7.43
C VAL A 53 3.93 -11.14 -6.70
N GLN A 54 3.50 -12.16 -7.43
CA GLN A 54 3.32 -13.50 -6.88
C GLN A 54 4.68 -14.16 -6.57
N GLU A 55 5.64 -14.00 -7.48
CA GLU A 55 7.01 -14.47 -7.32
C GLU A 55 7.93 -13.63 -8.20
N ALA A 56 8.93 -12.97 -7.61
CA ALA A 56 9.95 -12.27 -8.38
C ALA A 56 11.01 -13.28 -8.86
N GLN A 57 11.29 -13.27 -10.16
CA GLN A 57 12.24 -14.17 -10.82
C GLN A 57 13.48 -13.40 -11.30
N GLU A 58 14.66 -14.01 -11.12
CA GLU A 58 15.94 -13.65 -11.77
C GLU A 58 16.26 -12.15 -11.88
N GLY A 59 16.53 -11.49 -10.74
CA GLY A 59 17.10 -10.13 -10.78
C GLY A 59 16.78 -9.25 -9.58
N PHE A 60 16.87 -7.94 -9.82
CA PHE A 60 16.55 -6.87 -8.87
C PHE A 60 15.12 -6.38 -9.12
N GLY A 61 14.32 -6.21 -8.06
CA GLY A 61 12.95 -5.69 -8.16
C GLY A 61 12.84 -4.28 -7.58
N THR A 62 12.40 -3.32 -8.38
CA THR A 62 12.06 -1.96 -7.92
C THR A 62 10.57 -1.71 -8.11
N TYR A 63 9.85 -1.48 -7.02
CA TYR A 63 8.40 -1.25 -7.03
C TYR A 63 8.09 0.15 -6.53
N ARG A 64 7.35 0.92 -7.31
CA ARG A 64 6.99 2.31 -7.01
C ARG A 64 5.47 2.48 -7.08
N ALA A 65 4.87 3.00 -6.01
CA ALA A 65 3.46 3.37 -5.98
C ALA A 65 3.31 4.71 -5.22
N ASN A 66 3.75 5.78 -5.85
CA ASN A 66 3.89 7.11 -5.27
C ASN A 66 2.82 8.09 -5.75
N GLY A 67 2.47 9.07 -4.92
CA GLY A 67 1.63 10.20 -5.33
C GLY A 67 0.20 9.85 -5.72
N ASN A 68 -0.30 8.69 -5.31
CA ASN A 68 -1.68 8.26 -5.62
C ASN A 68 -2.68 8.93 -4.68
N SER A 69 -3.85 9.30 -5.20
CA SER A 69 -4.90 9.99 -4.45
C SER A 69 -6.26 9.32 -4.62
N ILE A 70 -6.95 9.07 -3.51
CA ILE A 70 -8.35 8.65 -3.49
C ILE A 70 -9.17 9.72 -2.76
N THR A 71 -10.24 10.18 -3.38
CA THR A 71 -11.23 11.07 -2.75
C THR A 71 -12.58 10.38 -2.64
N VAL A 72 -13.10 10.24 -1.43
CA VAL A 72 -14.45 9.72 -1.14
C VAL A 72 -15.38 10.90 -0.89
N SER A 73 -16.41 11.07 -1.74
CA SER A 73 -17.40 12.14 -1.54
C SER A 73 -18.41 11.77 -0.45
N ALA A 74 -19.27 12.72 -0.07
CA ALA A 74 -20.33 12.49 0.91
C ALA A 74 -21.32 11.36 0.51
N GLN A 75 -21.48 11.10 -0.79
CA GLN A 75 -22.31 10.03 -1.33
C GLN A 75 -21.51 8.73 -1.57
N GLY A 76 -20.18 8.81 -1.48
CA GLY A 76 -19.29 7.67 -1.61
C GLY A 76 -19.34 6.78 -0.39
N SER A 77 -19.34 5.47 -0.62
CA SER A 77 -19.12 4.51 0.45
C SER A 77 -18.18 3.40 0.00
N GLN A 78 -17.41 2.89 0.94
CA GLN A 78 -16.47 1.81 0.73
C GLN A 78 -16.58 0.78 1.87
N GLU A 79 -16.70 -0.51 1.51
CA GLU A 79 -16.98 -1.59 2.47
C GLU A 79 -15.85 -2.64 2.61
N GLY A 80 -15.00 -2.80 1.60
CA GLY A 80 -13.90 -3.78 1.56
C GLY A 80 -12.53 -3.18 1.85
N GLN A 81 -11.61 -3.20 0.88
CA GLN A 81 -10.28 -2.56 0.99
C GLN A 81 -10.24 -1.19 0.31
N LEU A 82 -9.65 -0.19 0.96
CA LEU A 82 -9.37 1.13 0.38
C LEU A 82 -7.90 1.46 0.57
N TYR A 83 -7.11 1.33 -0.49
CA TYR A 83 -5.67 1.60 -0.47
C TYR A 83 -5.30 2.64 -1.53
N ALA A 84 -4.76 3.79 -1.14
CA ALA A 84 -4.23 4.73 -2.14
C ALA A 84 -3.00 4.12 -2.83
N ALA A 85 -2.14 3.42 -2.09
CA ALA A 85 -1.09 2.56 -2.65
C ALA A 85 -1.00 1.22 -1.91
N THR A 86 -0.81 0.15 -2.68
CA THR A 86 -0.45 -1.17 -2.14
C THR A 86 0.61 -1.84 -3.00
N ILE A 87 1.68 -2.32 -2.35
CA ILE A 87 2.73 -3.12 -2.98
C ILE A 87 2.83 -4.44 -2.19
N GLU A 88 2.64 -5.56 -2.87
CA GLU A 88 2.73 -6.88 -2.26
C GLU A 88 3.64 -7.77 -3.13
N GLN A 89 4.78 -8.19 -2.58
CA GLN A 89 5.60 -9.27 -3.13
C GLN A 89 5.51 -10.48 -2.20
N ARG A 90 5.00 -11.60 -2.72
CA ARG A 90 4.77 -12.81 -1.90
C ARG A 90 5.97 -13.74 -1.83
N ALA A 91 6.84 -13.71 -2.82
CA ALA A 91 8.03 -14.54 -2.85
C ALA A 91 9.10 -13.96 -3.78
N ALA A 92 10.34 -14.31 -3.51
CA ALA A 92 11.45 -14.23 -4.45
C ALA A 92 12.46 -15.31 -4.07
N GLN A 93 12.86 -16.16 -5.04
CA GLN A 93 13.80 -17.25 -4.81
C GLN A 93 15.23 -16.87 -5.18
N THR A 94 15.38 -16.00 -6.18
CA THR A 94 16.64 -15.50 -6.70
C THR A 94 16.58 -13.98 -6.79
N GLY A 95 17.74 -13.33 -6.84
CA GLY A 95 17.84 -11.86 -6.84
C GLY A 95 18.63 -11.31 -5.66
N THR A 96 19.26 -10.16 -5.86
CA THR A 96 20.23 -9.57 -4.91
C THR A 96 19.73 -8.33 -4.19
N THR A 97 18.78 -7.57 -4.75
CA THR A 97 18.17 -6.44 -4.03
C THR A 97 16.72 -6.22 -4.46
N PHE A 98 15.84 -6.02 -3.47
CA PHE A 98 14.45 -5.62 -3.64
C PHE A 98 14.21 -4.28 -2.95
N THR A 99 13.57 -3.36 -3.65
CA THR A 99 13.19 -2.04 -3.10
C THR A 99 11.74 -1.75 -3.45
N ALA A 100 10.94 -1.43 -2.45
CA ALA A 100 9.58 -0.94 -2.63
C ALA A 100 9.40 0.41 -1.94
N GLU A 101 8.76 1.32 -2.63
CA GLU A 101 8.42 2.62 -2.09
C GLU A 101 6.99 3.03 -2.45
N ALA A 102 6.29 3.55 -1.45
CA ALA A 102 4.95 4.09 -1.57
C ALA A 102 4.94 5.40 -0.79
N ASN A 103 5.23 6.48 -1.50
CA ASN A 103 5.45 7.80 -0.91
C ASN A 103 4.43 8.83 -1.42
N GLY A 104 4.04 9.78 -0.57
CA GLY A 104 3.20 10.89 -1.03
C GLY A 104 1.76 10.50 -1.38
N ASN A 105 1.26 9.35 -0.92
CA ASN A 105 -0.10 8.90 -1.24
C ASN A 105 -1.12 9.52 -0.28
N THR A 106 -2.33 9.77 -0.76
CA THR A 106 -3.38 10.42 0.04
C THR A 106 -4.72 9.73 -0.10
N VAL A 107 -5.41 9.55 1.03
CA VAL A 107 -6.85 9.27 1.07
C VAL A 107 -7.54 10.48 1.66
N THR A 108 -8.50 11.06 0.93
CA THR A 108 -9.36 12.14 1.41
C THR A 108 -10.79 11.64 1.53
N VAL A 109 -11.42 11.82 2.69
CA VAL A 109 -12.81 11.43 2.96
C VAL A 109 -13.64 12.67 3.32
N ASN A 110 -14.47 13.09 2.36
CA ASN A 110 -15.30 14.29 2.41
C ASN A 110 -16.75 13.92 2.77
N GLY A 111 -16.95 13.33 3.94
CA GLY A 111 -18.30 13.02 4.46
C GLY A 111 -18.85 11.63 4.13
N GLY A 112 -18.14 10.84 3.32
CA GLY A 112 -18.56 9.47 2.94
C GLY A 112 -18.33 8.44 4.06
N SER A 113 -18.57 7.16 3.75
CA SER A 113 -18.31 6.05 4.67
C SER A 113 -17.15 5.19 4.18
N VAL A 114 -16.20 4.86 5.06
CA VAL A 114 -15.07 3.97 4.74
C VAL A 114 -14.91 2.89 5.81
N ASN A 115 -14.62 1.66 5.37
CA ASN A 115 -14.33 0.53 6.22
C ASN A 115 -12.83 0.24 6.20
N GLY A 116 -12.10 1.09 6.91
CA GLY A 116 -10.65 1.17 6.84
C GLY A 116 -10.18 1.97 5.63
N ALA A 117 -9.16 2.79 5.85
CA ALA A 117 -8.52 3.59 4.82
C ALA A 117 -7.01 3.54 5.04
N THR A 118 -6.26 3.08 4.05
CA THR A 118 -4.80 3.05 4.12
C THR A 118 -4.22 3.91 3.01
N ALA A 119 -3.39 4.89 3.35
CA ALA A 119 -2.72 5.70 2.32
C ALA A 119 -1.60 4.90 1.65
N ALA A 120 -0.78 4.16 2.40
CA ALA A 120 0.21 3.24 1.84
C ALA A 120 0.37 1.94 2.61
N ARG A 121 0.46 0.82 1.89
CA ARG A 121 0.83 -0.49 2.42
C ARG A 121 1.87 -1.18 1.55
N ILE A 122 2.97 -1.62 2.15
CA ILE A 122 4.02 -2.39 1.49
C ILE A 122 4.25 -3.67 2.27
N GLU A 123 4.26 -4.80 1.56
CA GLU A 123 4.63 -6.11 2.10
C GLU A 123 5.56 -6.82 1.14
N LEU A 124 6.82 -6.97 1.53
CA LEU A 124 7.82 -7.71 0.77
C LEU A 124 8.17 -9.01 1.48
N THR A 125 8.09 -10.12 0.76
CA THR A 125 8.57 -11.41 1.20
C THR A 125 9.63 -11.93 0.22
N THR A 126 10.80 -12.32 0.73
CA THR A 126 11.91 -12.84 -0.08
C THR A 126 12.69 -13.93 0.64
N ASN A 127 13.07 -14.97 -0.11
CA ASN A 127 14.00 -16.01 0.33
C ASN A 127 15.41 -15.82 -0.26
N ALA A 128 15.57 -14.86 -1.17
CA ALA A 128 16.83 -14.61 -1.86
C ALA A 128 17.91 -14.04 -0.93
N ILE A 129 19.15 -13.98 -1.42
CA ILE A 129 20.32 -13.44 -0.69
C ILE A 129 20.56 -12.00 -1.13
N GLY A 130 20.83 -11.10 -0.19
CA GLY A 130 21.08 -9.68 -0.47
C GLY A 130 20.34 -8.72 0.45
N THR A 131 19.61 -7.74 -0.10
CA THR A 131 18.91 -6.68 0.64
C THR A 131 17.46 -6.51 0.21
N ALA A 132 16.55 -6.28 1.15
CA ALA A 132 15.13 -5.97 0.89
C ALA A 132 14.71 -4.74 1.69
N THR A 133 14.24 -3.71 1.01
CA THR A 133 13.88 -2.43 1.61
C THR A 133 12.46 -2.03 1.25
N ALA A 134 11.65 -1.68 2.24
CA ALA A 134 10.31 -1.11 2.06
C ALA A 134 10.23 0.26 2.74
N THR A 135 9.80 1.29 2.01
CA THR A 135 9.64 2.66 2.52
C THR A 135 8.24 3.19 2.26
N ALA A 136 7.55 3.57 3.33
CA ALA A 136 6.29 4.31 3.27
C ALA A 136 6.51 5.70 3.89
N ASP A 137 6.67 6.72 3.05
CA ASP A 137 6.98 8.07 3.48
C ASP A 137 5.93 9.10 3.05
N ASN A 138 5.55 10.02 3.95
CA ASN A 138 4.66 11.14 3.63
C ASN A 138 3.31 10.69 3.05
N ASN A 139 2.66 9.70 3.67
CA ASN A 139 1.34 9.22 3.25
C ASN A 139 0.26 9.62 4.24
N ASP A 140 -0.84 10.18 3.72
CA ASP A 140 -1.82 10.88 4.52
C ASP A 140 -3.24 10.35 4.38
N VAL A 141 -3.95 10.23 5.50
CA VAL A 141 -5.41 10.07 5.51
C VAL A 141 -6.04 11.31 6.10
N ILE A 142 -6.85 12.00 5.31
CA ILE A 142 -7.46 13.29 5.64
C ILE A 142 -8.99 13.13 5.62
N GLY A 143 -9.65 13.50 6.72
CA GLY A 143 -11.09 13.39 6.89
C GLY A 143 -11.72 14.68 7.38
N THR A 144 -12.77 15.15 6.71
CA THR A 144 -13.57 16.33 7.12
C THR A 144 -15.05 15.96 7.26
N GLY A 145 -15.32 14.92 8.06
CA GLY A 145 -16.64 14.31 8.22
C GLY A 145 -16.67 12.84 7.81
N GLY A 146 -17.86 12.24 7.83
CA GLY A 146 -18.10 10.89 7.35
C GLY A 146 -18.01 9.81 8.42
N ARG A 147 -18.13 8.54 8.03
CA ARG A 147 -18.07 7.39 8.94
C ARG A 147 -16.82 6.57 8.69
N TYR A 148 -16.11 6.21 9.77
CA TYR A 148 -14.91 5.39 9.73
C TYR A 148 -15.09 4.17 10.62
N THR A 149 -14.87 2.98 10.08
CA THR A 149 -14.78 1.74 10.85
C THR A 149 -13.43 1.06 10.60
N TRP A 150 -13.07 0.12 11.47
CA TRP A 150 -11.84 -0.68 11.31
C TRP A 150 -10.54 0.16 11.34
N ILE A 151 -9.42 -0.36 10.83
CA ILE A 151 -8.13 0.33 10.91
C ILE A 151 -8.00 1.38 9.80
N THR A 152 -7.69 2.61 10.19
CA THR A 152 -7.16 3.65 9.31
C THR A 152 -5.64 3.75 9.46
N GLN A 153 -4.90 3.79 8.36
CA GLN A 153 -3.43 3.74 8.35
C GLN A 153 -2.84 4.82 7.45
N GLY A 154 -1.84 5.56 7.94
CA GLY A 154 -1.04 6.47 7.10
C GLY A 154 -0.09 5.65 6.21
N GLY A 155 0.95 5.07 6.80
CA GLY A 155 1.93 4.24 6.07
C GLY A 155 2.32 2.96 6.79
N THR A 156 2.21 1.81 6.12
CA THR A 156 2.69 0.53 6.66
C THR A 156 3.74 -0.09 5.75
N SER A 157 4.89 -0.42 6.33
CA SER A 157 5.97 -1.13 5.65
C SER A 157 6.32 -2.42 6.37
N MET A 158 6.26 -3.54 5.66
CA MET A 158 6.74 -4.82 6.14
C MET A 158 7.73 -5.45 5.16
N VAL A 159 8.84 -5.94 5.70
CA VAL A 159 9.77 -6.82 5.00
C VAL A 159 9.97 -8.11 5.80
N THR A 160 9.75 -9.23 5.14
CA THR A 160 10.08 -10.57 5.62
C THR A 160 11.16 -11.16 4.72
N ALA A 161 12.35 -11.37 5.26
CA ALA A 161 13.48 -11.91 4.53
C ALA A 161 13.98 -13.21 5.17
N ALA A 162 14.39 -14.17 4.36
CA ALA A 162 14.97 -15.42 4.87
C ALA A 162 16.49 -15.31 5.05
N ASN A 163 17.18 -14.80 4.03
CA ASN A 163 18.63 -14.82 3.89
C ASN A 163 19.24 -13.44 3.53
N THR A 164 18.49 -12.37 3.81
CA THR A 164 18.69 -11.03 3.26
C THR A 164 18.55 -9.99 4.38
N ALA A 165 19.24 -8.86 4.29
CA ALA A 165 18.97 -7.74 5.19
C ALA A 165 17.56 -7.16 4.92
N ALA A 166 16.70 -7.14 5.94
CA ALA A 166 15.35 -6.60 5.88
C ALA A 166 15.33 -5.19 6.48
N THR A 167 14.94 -4.19 5.69
CA THR A 167 14.76 -2.81 6.15
C THR A 167 13.33 -2.36 5.88
N ALA A 168 12.59 -1.97 6.91
CA ALA A 168 11.26 -1.41 6.79
C ALA A 168 11.22 -0.02 7.44
N THR A 169 10.72 0.97 6.71
CA THR A 169 10.54 2.33 7.22
C THR A 169 9.14 2.85 6.98
N ALA A 170 8.59 3.52 7.99
CA ALA A 170 7.35 4.27 7.92
C ALA A 170 7.59 5.64 8.51
N THR A 171 7.67 6.68 7.69
CA THR A 171 8.02 8.03 8.13
C THR A 171 7.06 9.10 7.66
N ASN A 172 6.86 10.13 8.48
CA ASN A 172 6.08 11.31 8.12
C ASN A 172 4.65 11.00 7.63
N ASN A 173 4.05 9.91 8.08
CA ASN A 173 2.70 9.52 7.67
C ASN A 173 1.68 10.05 8.65
N ASP A 174 0.68 10.78 8.15
CA ASP A 174 -0.27 11.49 9.01
C ASP A 174 -1.71 11.03 8.81
N ILE A 175 -2.43 10.88 9.92
CA ILE A 175 -3.89 10.74 9.92
C ILE A 175 -4.48 11.97 10.57
N SER A 176 -5.33 12.69 9.86
CA SER A 176 -6.10 13.82 10.39
C SER A 176 -7.58 13.65 10.07
N ILE A 177 -8.38 13.34 11.08
CA ILE A 177 -9.83 13.20 10.96
C ILE A 177 -10.51 14.23 11.86
N ALA A 178 -11.32 15.09 11.25
CA ALA A 178 -12.15 16.07 11.94
C ALA A 178 -13.63 15.86 11.62
N ASN A 179 -14.50 16.05 12.61
CA ASN A 179 -15.96 15.94 12.49
C ASN A 179 -16.46 14.57 11.97
N GLY A 180 -15.63 13.53 12.01
CA GLY A 180 -16.00 12.18 11.59
C GLY A 180 -16.73 11.41 12.70
N THR A 181 -17.59 10.48 12.32
CA THR A 181 -18.18 9.49 13.21
C THR A 181 -17.30 8.24 13.21
N LEU A 182 -16.68 7.96 14.36
CA LEU A 182 -15.88 6.75 14.56
C LEU A 182 -16.80 5.60 14.99
N GLY A 183 -16.87 4.55 14.18
CA GLY A 183 -17.70 3.38 14.44
C GLY A 183 -16.97 2.29 15.23
N GLU A 184 -17.67 1.17 15.42
CA GLU A 184 -17.13 0.00 16.13
C GLU A 184 -15.85 -0.52 15.48
N GLY A 185 -14.89 -0.92 16.34
CA GLY A 185 -13.61 -1.47 15.90
C GLY A 185 -12.68 -0.45 15.24
N PHE A 186 -13.02 0.84 15.27
CA PHE A 186 -12.15 1.87 14.73
C PHE A 186 -10.81 1.91 15.48
N SER A 187 -9.72 1.90 14.72
CA SER A 187 -8.38 2.21 15.21
C SER A 187 -7.63 3.03 14.16
N ALA A 188 -6.61 3.76 14.60
CA ALA A 188 -5.79 4.58 13.73
C ALA A 188 -4.31 4.36 14.03
N ASP A 189 -3.53 4.14 12.97
CA ASP A 189 -2.08 3.96 13.02
C ASP A 189 -1.42 4.90 12.02
N GLY A 190 -0.76 5.94 12.52
CA GLY A 190 -0.07 6.92 11.67
C GLY A 190 0.98 6.23 10.81
N GLY A 191 1.75 5.31 11.38
CA GLY A 191 2.65 4.49 10.58
C GLY A 191 3.34 3.36 11.34
N SER A 192 3.54 2.26 10.63
CA SER A 192 4.05 1.01 11.17
C SER A 192 5.16 0.44 10.29
N ALA A 193 6.27 0.04 10.93
CA ALA A 193 7.39 -0.60 10.26
C ALA A 193 7.72 -1.94 10.92
N ARG A 194 7.84 -3.00 10.10
CA ARG A 194 8.18 -4.35 10.58
C ARG A 194 9.21 -5.01 9.67
N ALA A 195 10.36 -5.36 10.24
CA ALA A 195 11.40 -6.15 9.58
C ALA A 195 11.54 -7.52 10.26
N ILE A 196 11.48 -8.59 9.49
CA ILE A 196 11.51 -9.98 9.96
C ILE A 196 12.62 -10.74 9.23
N ILE A 197 13.44 -11.48 9.97
CA ILE A 197 14.47 -12.39 9.46
C ILE A 197 14.13 -13.83 9.87
N ASN A 198 14.02 -14.74 8.91
CA ASN A 198 13.65 -16.14 9.20
C ASN A 198 14.85 -17.06 9.46
N TYR A 199 16.03 -16.81 8.86
CA TYR A 199 17.23 -17.64 9.09
C TYR A 199 18.43 -16.84 9.54
N TRP A 200 18.98 -16.00 8.66
CA TRP A 200 20.13 -15.14 8.97
C TRP A 200 20.00 -13.79 8.23
N GLY A 201 20.61 -12.75 8.79
CA GLY A 201 20.55 -11.41 8.22
C GLY A 201 20.38 -10.33 9.29
N ARG A 202 20.23 -9.10 8.83
CA ARG A 202 19.99 -7.91 9.67
C ARG A 202 18.56 -7.43 9.47
N ALA A 203 17.85 -7.15 10.55
CA ALA A 203 16.52 -6.53 10.51
C ALA A 203 16.60 -5.11 11.08
N ASP A 204 16.12 -4.14 10.31
CA ASP A 204 15.96 -2.76 10.72
C ASP A 204 14.52 -2.31 10.48
N ALA A 205 13.86 -1.87 11.54
CA ALA A 205 12.54 -1.30 11.47
C ALA A 205 12.55 0.08 12.11
N ALA A 206 12.01 1.07 11.42
CA ALA A 206 11.90 2.43 11.94
C ALA A 206 10.55 3.04 11.58
N ALA A 207 9.81 3.46 12.60
CA ALA A 207 8.58 4.24 12.46
C ALA A 207 8.78 5.59 13.14
N ASN A 208 9.04 6.65 12.36
CA ASN A 208 9.40 7.97 12.90
C ASN A 208 8.45 9.04 12.38
N ASN A 209 8.12 10.02 13.21
CA ASN A 209 7.38 11.22 12.80
C ASN A 209 6.00 10.93 12.17
N ASN A 210 5.37 9.83 12.55
CA ASN A 210 4.00 9.54 12.12
C ASN A 210 3.02 10.12 13.13
N THR A 211 1.97 10.81 12.68
CA THR A 211 0.99 11.44 13.58
C THR A 211 -0.42 10.92 13.37
N VAL A 212 -1.20 10.92 14.45
CA VAL A 212 -2.64 10.67 14.42
C VAL A 212 -3.33 11.79 15.19
N THR A 213 -4.18 12.53 14.48
CA THR A 213 -4.96 13.63 15.02
C THR A 213 -6.44 13.37 14.78
N LEU A 214 -7.18 13.14 15.87
CA LEU A 214 -8.62 12.89 15.84
C LEU A 214 -9.33 14.03 16.56
N ARG A 215 -10.20 14.76 15.86
CA ARG A 215 -11.04 15.83 16.41
C ARG A 215 -12.50 15.55 16.06
N ASN A 216 -13.05 14.56 16.75
CA ASN A 216 -14.37 14.02 16.49
C ASN A 216 -15.28 14.28 17.70
N ASN A 217 -16.55 14.56 17.43
CA ASN A 217 -17.58 14.81 18.45
C ASN A 217 -18.47 13.58 18.62
#